data_AF-A0A350T5Q1-F1
#
_entry.id   AF-A0A350T5Q1-F1
#
_cell.length_a   1.000
_cell.length_b   1.000
_cell.length_c   1.000
_cell.angle_alpha   90.00
_cell.angle_beta   90.00
_cell.angle_gamma   90.00
#
_symmetry.space_group_name_H-M   'P 1'
#
loop_
_entity.id
_entity.type
_entity.pdbx_description
1 polymer ?
#
loop_
_entity_poly.entity_id
_entity_poly.type
_entity_poly.pdbx_seq_one_letter_code
_entity_poly.pdbx_strand_id
1 'polypeptide(L)'
;MEERDMATVRPDVATIEEIRTEKIRVLVERHPQLMEPLAEYGFDLCCGGEHPIAEAARLHGLDAEEIFTKVFDTLDMSIPTA
;
A
#
# COMPACT_ATOMS: atom_id res chain seq x y z
N MET A 1 -18.44 -7.76 21.42
CA MET A 1 -17.93 -8.45 20.22
C MET A 1 -17.08 -7.42 19.50
N GLU A 2 -15.77 -7.56 19.74
CA GLU A 2 -14.63 -6.74 19.30
C GLU A 2 -14.83 -5.23 19.09
N GLU A 3 -14.56 -4.52 20.17
CA GLU A 3 -13.90 -3.21 20.15
C GLU A 3 -12.53 -3.38 19.47
N ARG A 4 -12.28 -2.69 18.35
CA ARG A 4 -10.94 -2.60 17.77
C ARG A 4 -10.63 -1.13 17.52
N ASP A 5 -9.92 -0.60 18.52
CA ASP A 5 -8.92 0.46 18.44
C ASP A 5 -9.02 1.39 17.24
N MET A 6 -9.68 2.50 17.53
CA MET A 6 -9.52 3.82 16.93
C MET A 6 -8.05 4.25 17.05
N ALA A 7 -7.19 3.72 16.18
CA ALA A 7 -5.81 4.17 16.08
C ALA A 7 -5.83 5.61 15.57
N THR A 8 -5.56 6.57 16.47
CA THR A 8 -5.26 7.97 16.18
C THR A 8 -3.91 8.09 15.47
N VAL A 9 -3.78 7.41 14.32
CA VAL A 9 -2.61 7.52 13.45
C VAL A 9 -2.68 8.90 12.82
N ARG A 10 -1.60 9.65 12.97
CA ARG A 10 -1.42 10.95 12.32
C ARG A 10 -1.73 10.76 10.83
N PRO A 11 -2.68 11.51 10.23
CA PRO A 11 -3.19 11.24 8.89
C PRO A 11 -2.15 11.47 7.77
N ASP A 12 -0.90 11.78 8.11
CA ASP A 12 0.18 12.18 7.22
C ASP A 12 1.27 11.11 6.99
N VAL A 13 1.33 10.03 7.78
CA VAL A 13 2.37 8.99 7.64
C VAL A 13 1.79 7.57 7.64
N ALA A 14 1.62 7.00 6.45
CA ALA A 14 1.34 5.57 6.31
C ALA A 14 2.52 4.75 6.86
N THR A 15 2.29 3.90 7.85
CA THR A 15 3.35 3.04 8.43
C THR A 15 3.55 1.77 7.62
N ILE A 16 4.73 1.13 7.74
CA ILE A 16 5.06 -0.10 7.01
C ILE A 16 4.02 -1.21 7.24
N GLU A 17 3.58 -1.36 8.49
CA GLU A 17 2.56 -2.34 8.90
C GLU A 17 1.18 -2.04 8.27
N GLU A 18 0.81 -0.75 8.18
CA GLU A 18 -0.42 -0.33 7.52
C GLU A 18 -0.37 -0.70 6.03
N ILE A 19 0.71 -0.37 5.33
CA ILE A 19 0.86 -0.71 3.90
C ILE A 19 0.84 -2.23 3.66
N ARG A 20 1.39 -3.02 4.58
CA ARG A 20 1.42 -4.49 4.48
C ARG A 20 0.05 -5.15 4.67
N THR A 21 -0.83 -4.52 5.45
CA THR A 21 -2.13 -5.11 5.84
C THR A 21 -3.33 -4.45 5.16
N GLU A 22 -3.17 -3.21 4.69
CA GLU A 22 -4.20 -2.43 4.03
C GLU A 22 -4.39 -2.88 2.58
N LYS A 23 -5.60 -2.66 2.06
CA LYS A 23 -5.95 -2.98 0.69
C LYS A 23 -5.27 -2.03 -0.29
N ILE A 24 -4.80 -2.57 -1.42
CA ILE A 24 -4.21 -1.77 -2.50
C ILE A 24 -5.14 -0.62 -2.92
N ARG A 25 -6.44 -0.88 -3.05
CA ARG A 25 -7.43 0.15 -3.39
C ARG A 25 -7.45 1.30 -2.39
N VAL A 26 -7.43 0.99 -1.09
CA VAL A 26 -7.47 2.01 -0.03
C VAL A 26 -6.17 2.81 -0.04
N LEU A 27 -5.02 2.16 -0.24
CA LEU A 27 -3.74 2.83 -0.37
C LEU A 27 -3.70 3.78 -1.57
N VAL A 28 -4.21 3.36 -2.73
CA VAL A 28 -4.28 4.20 -3.94
C VAL A 28 -5.32 5.31 -3.82
N GLU A 29 -6.45 5.07 -3.15
CA GLU A 29 -7.45 6.11 -2.83
C GLU A 29 -6.87 7.20 -1.92
N ARG A 30 -5.99 6.83 -0.97
CA ARG A 30 -5.28 7.79 -0.10
C ARG A 30 -4.07 8.43 -0.78
N HIS A 31 -3.35 7.66 -1.59
CA HIS A 31 -2.11 8.05 -2.25
C HIS A 31 -2.18 7.69 -3.74
N PRO A 32 -2.84 8.52 -4.57
CA PRO A 32 -3.02 8.25 -6.00
C PRO A 32 -1.69 8.14 -6.76
N GLN A 33 -0.59 8.69 -6.23
CA GLN A 33 0.76 8.51 -6.77
C GLN A 33 1.26 7.05 -6.78
N LEU A 34 0.67 6.18 -5.96
CA LEU A 34 1.01 4.76 -5.94
C LEU A 34 0.43 4.00 -7.13
N MET A 35 -0.52 4.60 -7.87
CA MET A 35 -1.17 3.95 -9.01
C MET A 35 -0.16 3.62 -10.11
N GLU A 36 0.76 4.54 -10.43
CA GLU A 36 1.79 4.33 -11.45
C GLU A 36 2.72 3.14 -11.13
N PRO A 37 3.43 3.11 -9.98
CA PRO A 37 4.34 2.01 -9.67
C PRO A 37 3.61 0.68 -9.47
N LEU A 38 2.39 0.68 -8.91
CA LEU A 38 1.61 -0.55 -8.75
C LEU A 38 1.11 -1.11 -10.09
N ALA A 39 0.77 -0.23 -11.05
CA ALA A 39 0.42 -0.64 -12.40
C ALA A 39 1.59 -1.28 -13.15
N GLU A 40 2.85 -0.87 -12.89
CA GLU A 40 4.04 -1.51 -13.46
C GLU A 40 4.15 -3.00 -13.07
N TYR A 41 3.72 -3.35 -11.86
CA TYR A 41 3.65 -4.74 -11.39
C TYR A 41 2.39 -5.49 -11.84
N GLY A 42 1.49 -4.84 -12.57
CA GLY A 42 0.23 -5.42 -13.02
C GLY A 42 -0.84 -5.53 -11.93
N PHE A 43 -0.74 -4.75 -10.84
CA PHE A 43 -1.80 -4.64 -9.86
C PHE A 43 -2.94 -3.79 -10.40
N ASP A 44 -3.97 -4.46 -10.91
CA ASP A 44 -5.18 -3.80 -11.38
C ASP A 44 -6.14 -3.54 -10.21
N LEU A 45 -6.65 -2.32 -10.10
CA LEU A 45 -7.64 -1.94 -9.07
C LEU A 45 -8.96 -2.70 -9.23
N CYS A 46 -9.22 -3.29 -10.40
CA CYS A 46 -10.44 -4.02 -10.68
C CYS A 46 -10.49 -5.42 -10.04
N CYS A 47 -9.33 -6.07 -9.82
CA CYS A 47 -9.25 -7.45 -9.31
C CYS A 47 -8.21 -7.64 -8.19
N GLY A 48 -7.12 -6.87 -8.21
CA GLY A 48 -6.06 -6.89 -7.18
C GLY A 48 -6.26 -5.84 -6.09
N GLY A 49 -7.09 -4.82 -6.33
CA GLY A 49 -7.35 -3.71 -5.40
C GLY A 49 -8.01 -4.11 -4.08
N GLU A 50 -8.75 -5.21 -4.06
CA GLU A 50 -9.45 -5.69 -2.85
C GLU A 50 -8.55 -6.49 -1.90
N HIS A 51 -7.33 -6.81 -2.34
CA HIS A 51 -6.36 -7.58 -1.58
C HIS A 51 -5.20 -6.69 -1.09
N PRO A 52 -4.55 -7.07 0.02
CA PRO A 52 -3.28 -6.48 0.42
C PRO A 52 -2.18 -6.76 -0.63
N ILE A 53 -1.15 -5.91 -0.67
CA ILE A 53 -0.02 -6.06 -1.59
C ILE A 53 0.62 -7.44 -1.49
N ALA A 54 0.79 -7.98 -0.28
CA ALA A 54 1.39 -9.29 -0.09
C ALA A 54 0.59 -10.42 -0.75
N GLU A 55 -0.74 -10.37 -0.66
CA GLU A 55 -1.60 -11.39 -1.27
C GLU A 55 -1.70 -11.21 -2.78
N ALA A 56 -1.82 -9.97 -3.26
CA ALA A 56 -1.79 -9.68 -4.68
C ALA A 56 -0.45 -10.11 -5.31
N ALA A 57 0.68 -9.82 -4.67
CA ALA A 57 2.01 -10.24 -5.11
C ALA A 57 2.09 -11.77 -5.19
N ARG A 58 1.59 -12.49 -4.17
CA ARG A 58 1.54 -13.95 -4.16
C ARG A 58 0.70 -14.52 -5.31
N LEU A 59 -0.45 -13.93 -5.60
CA LEU A 59 -1.33 -14.35 -6.71
C LEU A 59 -0.66 -14.15 -8.09
N HIS A 60 0.19 -13.12 -8.21
CA HIS A 60 0.92 -12.81 -9.43
C HIS A 60 2.32 -13.47 -9.49
N GLY A 61 2.73 -14.18 -8.44
CA GLY A 61 4.08 -14.78 -8.34
C GLY A 61 5.21 -13.76 -8.23
N LEU A 62 4.91 -12.56 -7.71
CA LEU A 62 5.84 -11.46 -7.49
C LEU A 62 6.35 -11.43 -6.05
N ASP A 63 7.48 -10.78 -5.84
CA ASP A 63 8.03 -10.56 -4.50
C ASP A 63 7.36 -9.33 -3.84
N ALA A 64 6.61 -9.60 -2.77
CA ALA A 64 5.92 -8.55 -2.02
C ALA A 64 6.90 -7.52 -1.42
N GLU A 65 8.09 -7.94 -0.97
CA GLU A 65 9.09 -7.03 -0.38
C GLU A 65 9.66 -6.05 -1.40
N GLU A 66 9.81 -6.47 -2.66
CA GLU A 66 10.25 -5.58 -3.74
C GLU A 66 9.20 -4.49 -4.01
N ILE A 67 7.94 -4.88 -4.07
CA ILE A 67 6.82 -3.94 -4.29
C ILE A 67 6.69 -3.00 -3.10
N PHE A 68 6.78 -3.51 -1.88
CA PHE A 68 6.77 -2.68 -0.67
C PHE A 68 7.88 -1.65 -0.71
N THR A 69 9.10 -2.06 -1.06
CA THR A 69 10.24 -1.14 -1.22
C THR A 69 9.93 -0.04 -2.23
N LYS A 70 9.36 -0.38 -3.39
CA LYS A 70 8.96 0.60 -4.41
C LYS A 70 7.87 1.55 -3.93
N VAL A 71 6.86 1.03 -3.24
CA VAL A 71 5.77 1.82 -2.64
C VAL A 71 6.33 2.76 -1.58
N PHE A 72 7.22 2.28 -0.70
CA PHE A 72 7.89 3.12 0.30
C PHE A 72 8.74 4.20 -0.35
N ASP A 73 9.55 3.87 -1.35
CA ASP A 73 10.38 4.84 -2.10
C ASP A 73 9.51 5.93 -2.75
N THR A 74 8.37 5.55 -3.31
CA THR A 74 7.39 6.49 -3.92
C THR A 74 6.77 7.42 -2.87
N LEU A 75 6.49 6.92 -1.67
CA LEU A 75 5.96 7.72 -0.56
C LEU A 75 7.06 8.57 0.11
N ASP A 76 8.28 8.05 0.22
CA ASP A 76 9.46 8.70 0.84
C ASP A 76 9.96 9.89 0.00
N MET A 77 9.88 9.80 -1.34
CA MET A 77 10.08 10.96 -2.23
C MET A 77 9.04 12.08 -2.03
N SER A 78 7.99 11.85 -1.21
CA SER A 78 6.96 12.84 -0.86
C SER A 78 7.07 13.33 0.58
N ILE A 79 8.01 12.85 1.40
CA ILE A 79 8.24 13.36 2.76
C ILE A 79 9.40 14.37 2.70
N PRO A 80 9.16 15.69 2.83
CA PRO A 80 10.26 16.59 3.16
C PRO A 80 10.74 16.20 4.56
N THR A 81 11.89 15.51 4.62
CA THR A 81 12.65 15.39 5.87
C THR A 81 13.05 16.80 6.28
N ALA A 82 12.37 17.36 7.28
CA ALA A 82 12.70 18.61 7.94
C ALA A 82 13.18 18.31 9.36
#